data_AF-A0A7X9H401-F1
#
_entry.id   AF-A0A7X9H401-F1
#
_cell.length_a   1.000
_cell.length_b   1.000
_cell.length_c   1.000
_cell.angle_alpha   90.00
_cell.angle_beta   90.00
_cell.angle_gamma   90.00
#
_symmetry.space_group_name_H-M   'P 1'
#
loop_
_entity.id
_entity.type
_entity.pdbx_description
1 polymer ?
#
loop_
_entity_poly.entity_id
_entity_poly.type
_entity_poly.pdbx_seq_one_letter_code
_entity_poly.pdbx_strand_id
1 'polypeptide(L)'
;MKYYGRICHDLSDITDEKILKTLPGVTIVNDKYKCNQCTNTDQRMFYHYYCYHCNKETIYCRSCIQLGKVQSCKNIYVIESHREETSGYFKLDFKLSPQQELASQKVSEAILSHSPLLLHAVTGAGKTEMIFEDISQARRKGYNVAVVSPRVDVVKEVYLRLKQAFVDEQIDLLYEGQFAKFNSTFIVSTVHQLMRYYQHFDVVIVDEVDAFPLEMDNQLMTTISKATR
;
A
#
# COMPACT_ATOMS: atom_id res chain seq x y z
N MET A 1 -0.44 -14.84 11.72
CA MET A 1 -0.37 -13.69 10.78
C MET A 1 0.28 -12.55 11.53
N LYS A 2 1.22 -11.85 10.91
CA LYS A 2 1.92 -10.72 11.54
C LYS A 2 1.46 -9.39 10.94
N TYR A 3 1.64 -8.29 11.68
CA TYR A 3 1.18 -6.95 11.31
C TYR A 3 2.28 -6.04 10.74
N TYR A 4 3.35 -6.60 10.18
CA TYR A 4 4.51 -5.83 9.71
C TYR A 4 4.15 -4.64 8.81
N GLY A 5 4.72 -3.48 9.12
CA GLY A 5 4.50 -2.22 8.40
C GLY A 5 3.09 -1.62 8.49
N ARG A 6 2.15 -2.28 9.20
CA ARG A 6 0.77 -1.81 9.36
C ARG A 6 0.66 -0.78 10.49
N ILE A 7 -0.36 0.05 10.38
CA ILE A 7 -0.82 1.01 11.39
C ILE A 7 -2.01 0.37 12.12
N CYS A 8 -1.85 0.05 13.39
CA CYS A 8 -2.84 -0.63 14.24
C CYS A 8 -3.49 0.34 15.24
N HIS A 9 -4.75 0.10 15.63
CA HIS A 9 -5.50 0.95 16.58
C HIS A 9 -5.56 0.36 17.99
N ASP A 10 -5.33 -0.94 18.09
CA ASP A 10 -5.14 -1.68 19.32
C ASP A 10 -3.90 -2.57 19.17
N LEU A 11 -3.44 -3.08 20.31
CA LEU A 11 -2.29 -3.98 20.39
C LEU A 11 -2.70 -5.42 20.72
N SER A 12 -4.01 -5.72 20.78
CA SER A 12 -4.51 -7.04 21.19
C SER A 12 -4.13 -8.14 20.22
N ASP A 13 -4.04 -7.80 18.93
CA ASP A 13 -3.76 -8.77 17.87
C ASP A 13 -2.26 -8.90 17.55
N ILE A 14 -1.42 -8.06 18.17
CA ILE A 14 0.04 -8.11 18.00
C ILE A 14 0.61 -9.13 18.98
N THR A 15 1.56 -9.91 18.49
CA THR A 15 2.16 -11.02 19.23
C THR A 15 3.56 -10.66 19.72
N ASP A 16 4.55 -10.75 18.86
CA ASP A 16 5.97 -10.47 19.14
C ASP A 16 6.53 -9.33 18.28
N GLU A 17 5.70 -8.72 17.42
CA GLU A 17 6.16 -7.71 16.50
C GLU A 17 6.57 -6.42 17.22
N LYS A 18 7.67 -5.84 16.78
CA LYS A 18 8.19 -4.59 17.36
C LYS A 18 7.39 -3.38 16.90
N ILE A 19 7.01 -2.53 17.84
CA ILE A 19 6.40 -1.23 17.56
C ILE A 19 7.49 -0.24 17.15
N LEU A 20 7.42 0.28 15.93
CA LEU A 20 8.35 1.28 15.40
C LEU A 20 8.02 2.69 15.92
N LYS A 21 6.73 3.07 15.93
CA LYS A 21 6.26 4.39 16.38
C LYS A 21 4.90 4.27 17.06
N THR A 22 4.70 5.06 18.11
CA THR A 22 3.39 5.31 18.72
C THR A 22 3.05 6.77 18.54
N LEU A 23 1.90 7.06 17.94
CA LEU A 23 1.45 8.42 17.63
C LEU A 23 -0.02 8.59 18.04
N PRO A 24 -0.48 9.79 18.44
CA PRO A 24 -1.92 10.06 18.52
C PRO A 24 -2.56 9.88 17.14
N GLY A 25 -3.79 9.41 17.06
CA GLY A 25 -4.48 9.23 15.78
C GLY A 25 -4.63 10.54 14.99
N VAL A 26 -4.92 11.63 15.70
CA VAL A 26 -4.97 13.00 15.16
C VAL A 26 -4.09 13.91 16.03
N THR A 27 -3.23 14.70 15.40
CA THR A 27 -2.38 15.71 16.03
C THR A 27 -2.71 17.11 15.53
N ILE A 28 -2.27 18.13 16.28
CA ILE A 28 -2.34 19.53 15.87
C ILE A 28 -0.94 19.96 15.43
N VAL A 29 -0.85 20.50 14.21
CA VAL A 29 0.39 21.04 13.63
C VAL A 29 0.06 22.43 13.09
N ASN A 30 0.73 23.46 13.59
CA ASN A 30 0.48 24.87 13.23
C ASN A 30 -1.02 25.24 13.34
N ASP A 31 -1.62 24.92 14.50
CA ASP A 31 -3.04 25.14 14.82
C ASP A 31 -4.05 24.46 13.87
N LYS A 32 -3.60 23.48 13.08
CA LYS A 32 -4.43 22.70 12.16
C LYS A 32 -4.36 21.21 12.47
N TYR A 33 -5.47 20.50 12.28
CA TYR A 33 -5.51 19.06 12.46
C TYR A 33 -4.80 18.30 11.36
N LYS A 34 -4.08 17.24 11.74
CA LYS A 34 -3.44 16.28 10.85
C LYS A 34 -3.75 14.86 11.32
N CYS A 35 -4.20 14.01 10.42
CA CYS A 35 -4.40 12.59 10.70
C CYS A 35 -3.07 11.83 10.54
N ASN A 36 -2.62 11.09 11.55
CA ASN A 36 -1.36 10.33 11.47
C ASN A 36 -1.50 8.98 10.74
N GLN A 37 -2.72 8.55 10.39
CA GLN A 37 -2.95 7.36 9.57
C GLN A 37 -2.99 7.69 8.08
N CYS A 38 -3.95 8.52 7.64
CA CYS A 38 -4.15 8.81 6.21
C CYS A 38 -3.49 10.11 5.75
N THR A 39 -2.76 10.80 6.64
CA THR A 39 -2.09 12.08 6.36
C THR A 39 -2.99 13.23 5.93
N ASN A 40 -4.33 13.07 6.01
CA ASN A 40 -5.28 14.13 5.70
C ASN A 40 -5.02 15.39 6.53
N THR A 41 -5.06 16.53 5.86
CA THR A 41 -4.97 17.88 6.44
C THR A 41 -6.15 18.77 6.03
N ASP A 42 -7.14 18.25 5.29
CA ASP A 42 -8.38 18.99 5.03
C ASP A 42 -9.16 19.10 6.33
N GLN A 43 -9.27 20.33 6.84
CA GLN A 43 -9.93 20.64 8.11
C GLN A 43 -11.42 20.27 8.09
N ARG A 44 -12.08 20.26 6.92
CA ARG A 44 -13.49 19.87 6.75
C ARG A 44 -13.73 18.38 7.00
N MET A 45 -12.68 17.57 6.92
CA MET A 45 -12.72 16.13 7.16
C MET A 45 -12.48 15.77 8.64
N PHE A 46 -12.35 16.75 9.53
CA PHE A 46 -12.25 16.52 10.97
C PHE A 46 -13.56 16.88 11.66
N TYR A 47 -14.00 16.04 12.59
CA TYR A 47 -15.23 16.26 13.33
C TYR A 47 -15.01 16.13 14.83
N HIS A 48 -15.61 17.06 15.57
CA HIS A 48 -15.55 17.17 17.02
C HIS A 48 -16.70 16.40 17.66
N TYR A 49 -16.42 15.62 18.70
CA TYR A 49 -17.45 14.96 19.49
C TYR A 49 -16.98 14.78 20.93
N TYR A 50 -17.92 14.63 21.86
CA TYR A 50 -17.59 14.32 23.24
C TYR A 50 -17.30 12.82 23.42
N CYS A 51 -16.09 12.48 23.86
CA CYS A 51 -15.70 11.10 24.13
C CYS A 51 -15.99 10.74 25.59
N TYR A 52 -17.08 10.01 25.84
CA TYR A 52 -17.48 9.57 27.19
C TYR A 52 -16.47 8.61 27.85
N HIS A 53 -15.65 7.90 27.07
CA HIS A 53 -14.60 7.07 27.64
C HIS A 53 -13.43 7.89 28.20
N CYS A 54 -13.13 9.04 27.57
CA CYS A 54 -12.04 9.92 27.98
C CYS A 54 -12.50 11.17 28.74
N ASN A 55 -13.82 11.35 28.91
CA ASN A 55 -14.48 12.54 29.47
C ASN A 55 -13.94 13.87 28.92
N LYS A 56 -13.69 13.94 27.61
CA LYS A 56 -13.17 15.14 26.93
C LYS A 56 -13.67 15.28 25.50
N GLU A 57 -13.65 16.50 24.99
CA GLU A 57 -13.84 16.76 23.56
C GLU A 57 -12.70 16.12 22.76
N THR A 58 -13.06 15.45 21.67
CA THR A 58 -12.16 14.67 20.83
C THR A 58 -12.47 14.90 19.37
N ILE A 59 -11.43 14.84 18.55
CA ILE A 59 -11.52 14.99 17.09
C ILE A 59 -11.31 13.62 16.45
N TYR A 60 -12.05 13.31 15.40
CA TYR A 60 -11.75 12.15 14.55
C TYR A 60 -11.66 12.53 13.08
N CYS A 61 -10.88 11.76 12.33
CA CYS A 61 -10.73 11.92 10.88
C CYS A 61 -11.81 11.13 10.13
N ARG A 62 -12.65 11.83 9.37
CA ARG A 62 -13.70 11.23 8.53
C ARG A 62 -13.12 10.43 7.35
N SER A 63 -11.96 10.82 6.82
CA SER A 63 -11.31 10.10 5.72
C SER A 63 -10.88 8.68 6.12
N CYS A 64 -10.67 8.41 7.42
CA CYS A 64 -10.33 7.08 7.90
C CYS A 64 -11.54 6.24 8.33
N ILE A 65 -12.77 6.76 8.30
CA ILE A 65 -13.90 6.13 9.01
C ILE A 65 -14.14 4.68 8.60
N GLN A 66 -13.96 4.35 7.32
CA GLN A 66 -14.10 2.99 6.78
C GLN A 66 -12.90 2.08 7.08
N LEU A 67 -11.74 2.65 7.42
CA LEU A 67 -10.52 1.94 7.80
C LEU A 67 -10.38 1.75 9.31
N GLY A 68 -11.30 2.32 10.09
CA GLY A 68 -11.25 2.40 11.55
C GLY A 68 -11.29 3.86 12.01
N LYS A 69 -12.06 4.14 13.07
CA LYS A 69 -12.24 5.51 13.58
C LYS A 69 -10.94 6.01 14.22
N VAL A 70 -10.16 6.82 13.49
CA VAL A 70 -8.92 7.44 13.98
C VAL A 70 -9.23 8.70 14.77
N GLN A 71 -8.85 8.73 16.04
CA GLN A 71 -9.28 9.73 17.03
C GLN A 71 -8.07 10.40 17.69
N SER A 72 -8.19 11.68 18.09
CA SER A 72 -7.15 12.39 18.84
C SER A 72 -6.94 11.86 20.26
N CYS A 73 -7.94 11.17 20.83
CA CYS A 73 -7.87 10.60 22.18
C CYS A 73 -7.29 9.17 22.23
N LYS A 74 -6.94 8.57 21.08
CA LYS A 74 -6.36 7.23 21.00
C LYS A 74 -5.05 7.26 20.23
N ASN A 75 -4.14 6.38 20.60
CA ASN A 75 -2.91 6.18 19.84
C ASN A 75 -3.16 5.22 18.66
N ILE A 76 -2.33 5.38 17.64
CA ILE A 76 -2.08 4.41 16.60
C ILE A 76 -0.65 3.90 16.75
N TYR A 77 -0.43 2.66 16.33
CA TYR A 77 0.82 1.95 16.51
C TYR A 77 1.34 1.52 15.15
N VAL A 78 2.51 2.02 14.76
CA VAL A 78 3.19 1.62 13.53
C VAL A 78 4.07 0.43 13.86
N ILE A 79 3.81 -0.70 13.21
CA ILE A 79 4.58 -1.93 13.40
C ILE A 79 5.79 -1.91 12.47
N GLU A 80 6.94 -2.32 12.99
CA GLU A 80 8.17 -2.39 12.22
C GLU A 80 7.98 -3.28 10.97
N SER A 81 8.50 -2.82 9.84
CA SER A 81 8.42 -3.58 8.59
C SER A 81 9.38 -4.78 8.65
N HIS A 82 8.99 -5.86 7.99
CA HIS A 82 9.79 -7.06 7.82
C HIS A 82 10.06 -7.26 6.33
N ARG A 83 11.25 -7.77 6.00
CA ARG A 83 11.63 -8.17 4.65
C ARG A 83 11.91 -9.66 4.64
N GLU A 84 11.48 -10.32 3.58
CA GLU A 84 11.58 -11.77 3.43
C GLU A 84 11.92 -12.11 1.99
N GLU A 85 13.13 -12.68 1.81
CA GLU A 85 13.57 -13.22 0.54
C GLU A 85 12.75 -14.47 0.18
N THR A 86 12.41 -14.55 -1.10
CA THR A 86 11.62 -15.63 -1.67
C THR A 86 12.24 -16.03 -3.00
N SER A 87 11.79 -17.13 -3.61
CA SER A 87 12.31 -17.53 -4.92
C SER A 87 12.02 -16.47 -6.00
N GLY A 88 10.94 -15.69 -5.81
CA GLY A 88 10.43 -14.77 -6.84
C GLY A 88 10.13 -15.50 -8.15
N TYR A 89 9.94 -16.81 -8.10
CA TYR A 89 9.82 -17.61 -9.31
C TYR A 89 8.44 -17.40 -9.92
N PHE A 90 8.42 -17.08 -11.21
CA PHE A 90 7.20 -17.01 -11.99
C PHE A 90 7.37 -17.81 -13.28
N LYS A 91 6.25 -18.23 -13.83
CA LYS A 91 6.16 -18.87 -15.14
C LYS A 91 5.38 -17.97 -16.08
N LEU A 92 5.97 -17.74 -17.26
CA LEU A 92 5.33 -17.04 -18.37
C LEU A 92 5.18 -18.04 -19.51
N ASP A 93 3.93 -18.34 -19.89
CA ASP A 93 3.63 -19.35 -20.93
C ASP A 93 3.90 -18.84 -22.36
N PHE A 94 4.32 -17.58 -22.50
CA PHE A 94 4.68 -16.94 -23.75
C PHE A 94 5.97 -16.12 -23.61
N LYS A 95 6.58 -15.77 -24.75
CA LYS A 95 7.72 -14.86 -24.80
C LYS A 95 7.26 -13.43 -24.95
N LEU A 96 7.87 -12.53 -24.20
CA LEU A 96 7.68 -11.09 -24.38
C LEU A 96 8.13 -10.67 -25.78
N SER A 97 7.47 -9.67 -26.37
CA SER A 97 7.94 -9.02 -27.59
C SER A 97 9.23 -8.24 -27.31
N PRO A 98 10.05 -7.93 -28.33
CA PRO A 98 11.26 -7.13 -28.13
C PRO A 98 11.00 -5.78 -27.44
N GLN A 99 9.84 -5.16 -27.70
CA GLN A 99 9.44 -3.91 -27.04
C GLN A 99 9.05 -4.13 -25.57
N GLN A 100 8.37 -5.24 -25.26
CA GLN A 100 8.03 -5.63 -23.89
C GLN A 100 9.29 -5.96 -23.08
N GLU A 101 10.25 -6.68 -23.67
CA GLU A 101 11.53 -6.98 -23.03
C GLU A 101 12.33 -5.70 -22.72
N LEU A 102 12.41 -4.78 -23.68
CA LEU A 102 13.07 -3.49 -23.47
C LEU A 102 12.38 -2.68 -22.35
N ALA A 103 11.06 -2.69 -22.31
CA ALA A 103 10.31 -2.01 -21.25
C ALA A 103 10.57 -2.65 -19.88
N SER A 104 10.52 -3.98 -19.79
CA SER A 104 10.82 -4.73 -18.57
C SER A 104 12.23 -4.46 -18.05
N GLN A 105 13.24 -4.44 -18.94
CA GLN A 105 14.61 -4.08 -18.56
C GLN A 105 14.72 -2.68 -17.94
N LYS A 106 14.04 -1.68 -18.52
CA LYS A 106 14.03 -0.31 -17.98
C LYS A 106 13.34 -0.23 -16.61
N VAL A 107 12.27 -1.00 -16.40
CA VAL A 107 11.60 -1.07 -15.10
C VAL A 107 12.51 -1.74 -14.07
N SER A 108 13.24 -2.79 -14.45
CA SER A 108 14.20 -3.48 -13.58
C SER A 108 15.29 -2.51 -13.13
N GLU A 109 15.85 -1.73 -14.06
CA GLU A 109 16.84 -0.68 -13.76
C GLU A 109 16.27 0.39 -12.81
N ALA A 110 15.01 0.79 -12.99
CA ALA A 110 14.35 1.76 -12.11
C ALA A 110 14.20 1.24 -10.68
N ILE A 111 13.82 -0.03 -10.50
CA ILE A 111 13.74 -0.67 -9.18
C ILE A 111 15.12 -0.74 -8.52
N LEU A 112 16.14 -1.15 -9.27
CA LEU A 112 17.51 -1.24 -8.77
C LEU A 112 18.09 0.11 -8.37
N SER A 113 17.72 1.17 -9.08
CA SER A 113 18.15 2.54 -8.82
C SER A 113 17.23 3.31 -7.87
N HIS A 114 16.14 2.70 -7.40
CA HIS A 114 15.09 3.35 -6.61
C HIS A 114 14.57 4.65 -7.26
N SER A 115 14.43 4.65 -8.59
CA SER A 115 13.97 5.82 -9.35
C SER A 115 12.52 5.67 -9.81
N PRO A 116 11.73 6.77 -9.81
CA PRO A 116 10.38 6.73 -10.36
C PRO A 116 10.42 6.55 -11.88
N LEU A 117 9.56 5.67 -12.40
CA LEU A 117 9.45 5.41 -13.84
C LEU A 117 7.97 5.38 -14.24
N LEU A 118 7.64 6.03 -15.36
CA LEU A 118 6.33 5.92 -15.99
C LEU A 118 6.39 4.94 -17.17
N LEU A 119 5.70 3.82 -17.06
CA LEU A 119 5.53 2.86 -18.14
C LEU A 119 4.27 3.20 -18.96
N HIS A 120 4.46 3.95 -20.05
CA HIS A 120 3.36 4.33 -20.94
C HIS A 120 3.22 3.32 -22.09
N ALA A 121 2.07 2.64 -22.17
CA ALA A 121 1.73 1.75 -23.27
C ALA A 121 0.21 1.72 -23.51
N VAL A 122 -0.17 1.39 -24.75
CA VAL A 122 -1.58 1.26 -25.18
C VAL A 122 -2.29 0.10 -24.46
N THR A 123 -3.62 0.15 -24.42
CA THR A 123 -4.44 -0.94 -23.87
C THR A 123 -4.16 -2.25 -24.63
N GLY A 124 -4.10 -3.37 -23.90
CA GLY A 124 -3.78 -4.67 -24.49
C GLY A 124 -2.31 -4.91 -24.82
N ALA A 125 -1.40 -3.95 -24.54
CA ALA A 125 0.04 -4.13 -24.78
C ALA A 125 0.74 -5.13 -23.84
N GLY A 126 0.02 -5.71 -22.86
CA GLY A 126 0.59 -6.64 -21.87
C GLY A 126 1.46 -5.94 -20.81
N LYS A 127 1.05 -4.76 -20.34
CA LYS A 127 1.77 -3.99 -19.31
C LYS A 127 2.01 -4.80 -18.03
N THR A 128 1.03 -5.62 -17.65
CA THR A 128 1.10 -6.45 -16.44
C THR A 128 2.20 -7.49 -16.55
N GLU A 129 2.40 -8.09 -17.72
CA GLU A 129 3.45 -9.11 -17.89
C GLU A 129 4.84 -8.51 -18.03
N MET A 130 4.95 -7.22 -18.43
CA MET A 130 6.22 -6.49 -18.43
C MET A 130 6.80 -6.33 -17.01
N ILE A 131 5.94 -6.25 -15.97
CA ILE A 131 6.37 -6.04 -14.58
C ILE A 131 6.66 -7.33 -13.80
N PHE A 132 6.49 -8.52 -14.39
CA PHE A 132 6.69 -9.78 -13.65
C PHE A 132 8.16 -10.01 -13.30
N GLU A 133 9.08 -9.77 -14.23
CA GLU A 133 10.51 -9.92 -13.97
C GLU A 133 10.97 -8.95 -12.86
N ASP A 134 10.42 -7.75 -12.85
CA ASP A 134 10.67 -6.69 -11.88
C ASP A 134 10.24 -7.08 -10.46
N ILE A 135 9.02 -7.60 -10.35
CA ILE A 135 8.48 -8.14 -9.10
C ILE A 135 9.35 -9.30 -8.63
N SER A 136 9.69 -10.23 -9.53
CA SER A 136 10.56 -11.38 -9.24
C SER A 136 11.90 -10.96 -8.65
N GLN A 137 12.58 -10.00 -9.27
CA GLN A 137 13.86 -9.49 -8.76
C GLN A 137 13.70 -8.80 -7.40
N ALA A 138 12.66 -8.01 -7.21
CA ALA A 138 12.37 -7.38 -5.92
C ALA A 138 12.15 -8.44 -4.82
N ARG A 139 11.31 -9.44 -5.10
CA ARG A 139 11.00 -10.53 -4.17
C ARG A 139 12.23 -11.38 -3.80
N ARG A 140 13.14 -11.63 -4.75
CA ARG A 140 14.44 -12.29 -4.50
C ARG A 140 15.37 -11.48 -3.59
N LYS A 141 15.26 -10.15 -3.59
CA LYS A 141 16.00 -9.26 -2.67
C LYS A 141 15.30 -9.05 -1.33
N GLY A 142 14.18 -9.72 -1.12
CA GLY A 142 13.34 -9.57 0.07
C GLY A 142 12.56 -8.26 0.14
N TYR A 143 12.49 -7.52 -0.97
CA TYR A 143 11.79 -6.24 -1.03
C TYR A 143 10.28 -6.44 -0.96
N ASN A 144 9.61 -5.58 -0.19
CA ASN A 144 8.16 -5.60 -0.11
C ASN A 144 7.55 -4.90 -1.32
N VAL A 145 6.61 -5.57 -1.99
CA VAL A 145 6.02 -5.12 -3.26
C VAL A 145 4.52 -4.85 -3.08
N ALA A 146 4.06 -3.70 -3.55
CA ALA A 146 2.64 -3.41 -3.70
C ALA A 146 2.31 -3.14 -5.17
N VAL A 147 1.37 -3.89 -5.73
CA VAL A 147 0.74 -3.56 -7.01
C VAL A 147 -0.63 -2.96 -6.71
N VAL A 148 -0.87 -1.73 -7.15
CA VAL A 148 -2.06 -0.98 -6.78
C VAL A 148 -2.79 -0.39 -7.97
N SER A 149 -4.10 -0.32 -7.88
CA SER A 149 -4.95 0.39 -8.84
C SER A 149 -6.05 1.16 -8.10
N PRO A 150 -6.57 2.28 -8.63
CA PRO A 150 -7.72 2.95 -8.05
C PRO A 150 -9.00 2.09 -8.09
N ARG A 151 -9.10 1.14 -9.01
CA ARG A 151 -10.33 0.37 -9.26
C ARG A 151 -10.28 -1.06 -8.73
N VAL A 152 -11.38 -1.51 -8.15
CA VAL A 152 -11.49 -2.84 -7.52
C VAL A 152 -11.49 -3.99 -8.54
N ASP A 153 -12.10 -3.80 -9.71
CA ASP A 153 -12.14 -4.80 -10.78
C ASP A 153 -10.74 -5.08 -11.33
N VAL A 154 -9.95 -4.03 -11.59
CA VAL A 154 -8.54 -4.16 -12.02
C VAL A 154 -7.68 -4.83 -10.95
N VAL A 155 -7.84 -4.46 -9.67
CA VAL A 155 -7.15 -5.12 -8.54
C VAL A 155 -7.41 -6.63 -8.52
N LYS A 156 -8.66 -7.05 -8.72
CA LYS A 156 -9.03 -8.48 -8.78
C LYS A 156 -8.42 -9.18 -9.99
N GLU A 157 -8.44 -8.54 -11.14
CA GLU A 157 -7.86 -9.08 -12.37
C GLU A 157 -6.34 -9.27 -12.25
N VAL A 158 -5.63 -8.22 -11.84
CA VAL A 158 -4.18 -8.24 -11.64
C VAL A 158 -3.78 -9.30 -10.62
N TYR A 159 -4.55 -9.44 -9.54
CA TYR A 159 -4.31 -10.50 -8.55
C TYR A 159 -4.42 -11.90 -9.15
N LEU A 160 -5.44 -12.17 -9.96
CA LEU A 160 -5.60 -13.47 -10.60
C LEU A 160 -4.44 -13.78 -11.53
N ARG A 161 -4.00 -12.80 -12.33
CA ARG A 161 -2.83 -12.95 -13.23
C ARG A 161 -1.55 -13.22 -12.46
N LEU A 162 -1.27 -12.44 -11.41
CA LEU A 162 -0.08 -12.63 -10.59
C LEU A 162 -0.09 -13.98 -9.87
N LYS A 163 -1.24 -14.39 -9.32
CA LYS A 163 -1.38 -15.69 -8.67
C LYS A 163 -1.22 -16.87 -9.63
N GLN A 164 -1.59 -16.71 -10.90
CA GLN A 164 -1.35 -17.73 -11.93
C GLN A 164 0.11 -17.82 -12.34
N ALA A 165 0.82 -16.68 -12.38
CA ALA A 165 2.20 -16.61 -12.84
C ALA A 165 3.22 -16.95 -11.75
N PHE A 166 3.09 -16.38 -10.55
CA PHE A 166 4.04 -16.55 -9.44
C PHE A 166 3.75 -17.82 -8.66
N VAL A 167 4.76 -18.67 -8.53
CA VAL A 167 4.66 -19.97 -7.85
C VAL A 167 5.17 -19.82 -6.43
N ASP A 168 4.43 -20.37 -5.47
CA ASP A 168 4.76 -20.37 -4.03
C ASP A 168 4.93 -18.97 -3.39
N GLU A 169 4.46 -17.90 -4.04
CA GLU A 169 4.41 -16.56 -3.46
C GLU A 169 3.11 -16.32 -2.67
N GLN A 170 3.25 -15.71 -1.49
CA GLN A 170 2.12 -15.31 -0.66
C GLN A 170 1.62 -13.92 -1.07
N ILE A 171 0.62 -13.88 -1.95
CA ILE A 171 0.04 -12.62 -2.45
C ILE A 171 -1.24 -12.27 -1.68
N ASP A 172 -1.23 -11.12 -1.01
CA ASP A 172 -2.40 -10.56 -0.32
C ASP A 172 -3.27 -9.73 -1.28
N LEU A 173 -4.59 -9.98 -1.29
CA LEU A 173 -5.57 -9.22 -2.08
C LEU A 173 -6.36 -8.27 -1.20
N LEU A 174 -6.19 -6.95 -1.36
CA LEU A 174 -6.81 -5.95 -0.49
C LEU A 174 -7.68 -4.96 -1.26
N TYR A 175 -8.98 -5.06 -1.05
CA TYR A 175 -9.98 -4.08 -1.49
C TYR A 175 -11.12 -4.08 -0.46
N GLU A 176 -11.89 -3.01 -0.35
CA GLU A 176 -13.18 -2.97 0.40
C GLU A 176 -13.27 -3.85 1.67
N GLY A 177 -12.80 -3.37 2.81
CA GLY A 177 -12.91 -4.10 4.08
C GLY A 177 -12.15 -5.44 4.16
N GLN A 178 -11.50 -5.90 3.08
CA GLN A 178 -10.61 -7.07 3.13
C GLN A 178 -9.33 -6.74 3.88
N PHE A 179 -8.87 -7.71 4.67
CA PHE A 179 -7.63 -7.64 5.43
C PHE A 179 -6.62 -8.62 4.84
N ALA A 180 -5.34 -8.28 4.94
CA ALA A 180 -4.27 -9.17 4.52
C ALA A 180 -4.25 -10.42 5.41
N LYS A 181 -3.94 -11.56 4.78
CA LYS A 181 -3.89 -12.89 5.38
C LYS A 181 -2.45 -13.31 5.69
N PHE A 182 -1.50 -12.77 4.94
CA PHE A 182 -0.08 -13.02 5.09
C PHE A 182 0.63 -11.82 5.75
N ASN A 183 1.94 -11.74 5.54
CA ASN A 183 2.82 -10.72 6.12
C ASN A 183 2.86 -9.41 5.31
N SER A 184 1.99 -9.25 4.31
CA SER A 184 1.96 -8.08 3.44
C SER A 184 3.27 -7.80 2.71
N THR A 185 4.10 -8.81 2.45
CA THR A 185 5.37 -8.69 1.72
C THR A 185 5.16 -8.58 0.21
N PHE A 186 4.06 -9.15 -0.30
CA PHE A 186 3.59 -8.96 -1.66
C PHE A 186 2.07 -8.76 -1.68
N ILE A 187 1.60 -7.57 -2.05
CA ILE A 187 0.17 -7.24 -2.07
C ILE A 187 -0.30 -6.79 -3.45
N VAL A 188 -1.59 -7.03 -3.72
CA VAL A 188 -2.36 -6.42 -4.81
C VAL A 188 -3.55 -5.71 -4.18
N SER A 189 -3.67 -4.40 -4.35
CA SER A 189 -4.65 -3.63 -3.57
C SER A 189 -5.19 -2.37 -4.22
N THR A 190 -6.30 -1.85 -3.69
CA THR A 190 -6.66 -0.47 -4.04
C THR A 190 -5.72 0.53 -3.38
N VAL A 191 -5.46 1.67 -4.02
CA VAL A 191 -4.57 2.72 -3.46
C VAL A 191 -5.00 3.13 -2.05
N HIS A 192 -6.30 3.15 -1.79
CA HIS A 192 -6.88 3.44 -0.47
C HIS A 192 -6.39 2.49 0.63
N GLN A 193 -6.11 1.21 0.34
CA GLN A 193 -5.64 0.25 1.34
C GLN A 193 -4.23 0.55 1.83
N LEU A 194 -3.41 1.27 1.03
CA LEU A 194 -2.09 1.73 1.45
C LEU A 194 -2.15 2.72 2.63
N MET A 195 -3.32 3.30 2.93
CA MET A 195 -3.50 4.13 4.13
C MET A 195 -3.25 3.34 5.43
N ARG A 196 -3.30 2.01 5.40
CA ARG A 196 -3.01 1.13 6.54
C ARG A 196 -1.51 0.89 6.74
N TYR A 197 -0.64 1.32 5.83
CA TYR A 197 0.80 1.04 5.89
C TYR A 197 1.62 2.32 6.09
N TYR A 198 2.83 2.15 6.62
CA TYR A 198 3.80 3.23 6.78
C TYR A 198 5.21 2.71 6.48
N GLN A 199 5.89 3.28 5.48
CA GLN A 199 7.27 2.93 5.09
C GLN A 199 7.52 1.42 5.07
N HIS A 200 6.63 0.69 4.38
CA HIS A 200 6.65 -0.77 4.33
C HIS A 200 7.08 -1.31 2.97
N PHE A 201 6.66 -0.66 1.88
CA PHE A 201 6.91 -1.14 0.52
C PHE A 201 8.16 -0.50 -0.08
N ASP A 202 9.02 -1.35 -0.63
CA ASP A 202 10.22 -0.91 -1.34
C ASP A 202 9.92 -0.62 -2.82
N VAL A 203 8.90 -1.30 -3.36
CA VAL A 203 8.41 -1.13 -4.73
C VAL A 203 6.90 -0.97 -4.69
N VAL A 204 6.40 0.15 -5.24
CA VAL A 204 4.98 0.38 -5.46
C VAL A 204 4.74 0.57 -6.95
N ILE A 205 4.01 -0.37 -7.55
CA ILE A 205 3.62 -0.33 -8.96
C ILE A 205 2.17 0.13 -9.00
N VAL A 206 1.93 1.25 -9.68
CA VAL A 206 0.59 1.83 -9.81
C VAL A 206 0.09 1.56 -11.22
N ASP A 207 -0.97 0.79 -11.34
CA ASP A 207 -1.69 0.58 -12.59
C ASP A 207 -2.81 1.62 -12.74
N GLU A 208 -3.10 1.98 -14.00
CA GLU A 208 -4.05 3.04 -14.37
C GLU A 208 -3.84 4.34 -13.57
N VAL A 209 -2.62 4.91 -13.67
CA VAL A 209 -2.26 6.15 -12.97
C VAL A 209 -3.19 7.32 -13.36
N ASP A 210 -3.69 7.29 -14.59
CA ASP A 210 -4.63 8.23 -15.19
C ASP A 210 -6.10 7.95 -14.83
N ALA A 211 -6.42 6.84 -14.17
CA ALA A 211 -7.78 6.55 -13.78
C ALA A 211 -8.22 7.39 -12.57
N PHE A 212 -9.43 7.93 -12.67
CA PHE A 212 -10.12 8.54 -11.55
C PHE A 212 -10.28 7.53 -10.39
N PRO A 213 -10.09 7.93 -9.11
CA PRO A 213 -9.81 9.28 -8.62
C PRO A 213 -8.33 9.67 -8.53
N LEU A 214 -7.39 8.79 -8.91
CA LEU A 214 -5.98 8.97 -8.56
C LEU A 214 -5.35 10.24 -9.17
N GLU A 215 -5.62 10.52 -10.44
CA GLU A 215 -5.09 11.70 -11.14
C GLU A 215 -5.45 13.02 -10.44
N MET A 216 -6.61 13.06 -9.76
CA MET A 216 -7.15 14.28 -9.14
C MET A 216 -7.06 14.27 -7.61
N ASP A 217 -6.58 13.17 -6.99
CA ASP A 217 -6.60 12.98 -5.55
C ASP A 217 -5.18 13.01 -4.95
N ASN A 218 -4.78 14.20 -4.51
CA ASN A 218 -3.53 14.42 -3.78
C ASN A 218 -3.39 13.54 -2.52
N GLN A 219 -4.49 13.13 -1.89
CA GLN A 219 -4.45 12.27 -0.71
C GLN A 219 -3.99 10.86 -1.08
N LEU A 220 -4.41 10.34 -2.23
CA LEU A 220 -3.98 9.01 -2.70
C LEU A 220 -2.51 9.00 -3.11
N MET A 221 -2.04 10.05 -3.79
CA MET A 221 -0.60 10.19 -4.09
C MET A 221 0.24 10.30 -2.82
N THR A 222 -0.21 11.08 -1.83
CA THR A 222 0.46 11.17 -0.52
C THR A 222 0.45 9.81 0.20
N THR A 223 -0.63 9.04 0.05
CA THR A 223 -0.76 7.71 0.64
C THR A 223 0.27 6.75 0.05
N ILE A 224 0.49 6.77 -1.27
CA ILE A 224 1.54 5.99 -1.93
C ILE A 224 2.89 6.38 -1.34
N SER A 225 3.26 7.67 -1.35
CA SER A 225 4.54 8.13 -0.82
C SER A 225 4.77 7.80 0.66
N LYS A 226 3.71 7.80 1.48
CA LYS A 226 3.77 7.43 2.90
C LYS A 226 4.01 5.93 3.09
N ALA A 227 3.42 5.09 2.24
CA ALA A 227 3.55 3.64 2.33
C ALA A 227 4.89 3.14 1.77
N THR A 228 5.49 3.88 0.84
CA THR A 228 6.82 3.61 0.26
C THR A 228 7.95 3.94 1.24
N ARG A 229 9.02 3.15 1.20
CA ARG A 229 10.27 3.37 1.96
C ARG A 229 11.19 4.40 1.33
#